data_AF-A0A1G0LFU9-F1
#
_entry.id   AF-A0A1G0LFU9-F1
#
_cell.length_a   1.000
_cell.length_b   1.000
_cell.length_c   1.000
_cell.angle_alpha   90.00
_cell.angle_beta   90.00
_cell.angle_gamma   90.00
#
_symmetry.space_group_name_H-M   'P 1'
#
loop_
_entity.id
_entity.type
_entity.pdbx_description
1 polymer ?
#
loop_
_entity_poly.entity_id
_entity_poly.type
_entity_poly.pdbx_seq_one_letter_code
_entity_poly.pdbx_strand_id
1 'polypeptide(L)'
;MTTTLFAGEAATITHVSGPLAVRKTGGATKAISIGSKIEEGDTVITEKRTYARLKFHDGSEVTLKPNSQFKVEAFSFDKEKPKNDSASLNLIKGGLRTITGQIGKRGNQDSYRMKTPAATIGVRGTIYDAHFCLGDSCGAIKPGLYLAVSNGSVVITNSEGSQTTLQVKAGQYVYVQNPVTPPVVLPVKPDLPFNPPPSVGANASGKSGGNQGGGRSMDCEVR
;
A
#
# COMPACT_ATOMS: atom_id res chain seq x y z
N MET A 1 -4.54 11.01 36.18
CA MET A 1 -4.70 11.80 34.94
C MET A 1 -4.50 10.84 33.78
N THR A 2 -5.57 10.44 33.10
CA THR A 2 -5.49 9.53 31.95
C THR A 2 -5.21 10.38 30.72
N THR A 3 -3.96 10.42 30.26
CA THR A 3 -3.61 11.12 29.03
C THR A 3 -4.22 10.37 27.86
N THR A 4 -5.34 10.87 27.34
CA THR A 4 -5.87 10.44 26.05
C THR A 4 -4.87 10.89 24.99
N LEU A 5 -3.95 10.01 24.58
CA LEU A 5 -3.18 10.23 23.36
C LEU A 5 -4.19 10.26 22.21
N PHE A 6 -4.40 11.44 21.62
CA PHE A 6 -5.05 11.52 20.32
C PHE A 6 -4.11 10.85 19.31
N ALA A 7 -4.52 9.69 18.80
CA ALA A 7 -3.82 9.05 17.69
C ALA A 7 -3.83 10.00 16.49
N GLY A 8 -2.67 10.22 15.87
CA GLY A 8 -2.55 11.11 14.72
C GLY A 8 -3.36 10.59 13.54
N GLU A 9 -4.04 11.47 12.81
CA GLU A 9 -4.61 11.12 11.51
C GLU A 9 -3.45 10.81 10.54
N ALA A 10 -3.51 9.66 9.89
CA ALA A 10 -2.45 9.20 8.99
C ALA A 10 -2.89 9.21 7.52
N ALA A 11 -4.14 8.81 7.26
CA ALA A 11 -4.65 8.66 5.90
C ALA A 11 -6.16 8.88 5.81
N THR A 12 -6.64 9.07 4.57
CA THR A 12 -8.06 9.13 4.23
C THR A 12 -8.41 8.04 3.22
N ILE A 13 -9.58 7.42 3.38
CA ILE A 13 -10.13 6.52 2.36
C ILE A 13 -10.62 7.33 1.17
N THR A 14 -10.05 7.09 -0.01
CA THR A 14 -10.41 7.83 -1.23
C THR A 14 -11.32 7.03 -2.15
N HIS A 15 -11.18 5.71 -2.19
CA HIS A 15 -11.98 4.84 -3.05
C HIS A 15 -12.24 3.51 -2.34
N VAL A 16 -13.43 2.95 -2.54
CA VAL A 16 -13.82 1.64 -2.00
C VAL A 16 -14.69 0.92 -3.04
N SER A 17 -14.50 -0.39 -3.14
CA SER A 17 -15.42 -1.27 -3.83
C SER A 17 -15.65 -2.49 -2.95
N GLY A 18 -16.78 -2.56 -2.24
CA GLY A 18 -17.13 -3.63 -1.32
C GLY A 18 -17.10 -3.22 0.17
N PRO A 19 -17.48 -4.12 1.10
CA PRO A 19 -17.48 -3.84 2.53
C PRO A 19 -16.08 -3.57 3.08
N LEU A 20 -15.94 -2.48 3.83
CA LEU A 20 -14.69 -2.06 4.45
C LEU A 20 -14.91 -1.79 5.95
N ALA A 21 -13.99 -2.29 6.77
CA ALA A 21 -14.00 -2.04 8.20
C ALA A 21 -12.63 -1.57 8.70
N VAL A 22 -12.63 -0.88 9.83
CA VAL A 22 -11.44 -0.55 10.60
C VAL A 22 -11.59 -1.11 12.00
N ARG A 23 -10.55 -1.77 12.48
CA ARG A 23 -10.40 -2.12 13.89
C ARG A 23 -9.53 -1.05 14.55
N LYS A 24 -10.13 -0.32 15.49
CA LYS A 24 -9.47 0.71 16.29
C LYS A 24 -8.51 0.10 17.32
N THR A 25 -7.58 0.90 17.85
CA THR A 25 -6.61 0.49 18.87
C THR A 25 -7.26 -0.14 20.11
N GLY A 26 -8.46 0.32 20.50
CA GLY A 26 -9.25 -0.25 21.60
C GLY A 26 -9.98 -1.56 21.26
N GLY A 27 -9.74 -2.17 20.10
CA GLY A 27 -10.34 -3.44 19.66
C GLY A 27 -11.70 -3.31 18.98
N ALA A 28 -12.40 -2.18 19.15
CA ALA A 28 -13.67 -1.93 18.48
C ALA A 28 -13.52 -1.93 16.95
N THR A 29 -14.38 -2.68 16.28
CA THR A 29 -14.44 -2.71 14.81
C THR A 29 -15.61 -1.87 14.32
N LYS A 30 -15.37 -1.02 13.32
CA LYS A 30 -16.37 -0.11 12.74
C LYS A 30 -16.36 -0.23 11.22
N ALA A 31 -17.54 -0.22 10.61
CA ALA A 31 -17.65 -0.03 9.17
C ALA A 31 -17.19 1.38 8.81
N ILE A 32 -16.49 1.50 7.68
CA ILE A 32 -15.98 2.79 7.17
C ILE A 32 -16.25 2.91 5.68
N SER A 33 -16.28 4.14 5.19
CA SER A 33 -16.58 4.50 3.81
C SER A 33 -15.59 5.51 3.26
N ILE A 34 -15.74 5.88 1.99
CA ILE A 34 -14.98 6.96 1.36
C ILE A 34 -15.08 8.24 2.21
N GLY A 35 -13.97 8.96 2.36
CA GLY A 35 -13.84 10.14 3.21
C GLY A 35 -13.52 9.83 4.67
N SER A 36 -13.64 8.57 5.11
CA SER A 36 -13.27 8.18 6.48
C SER A 36 -11.77 8.35 6.71
N LYS A 37 -11.42 8.80 7.91
CA LYS A 37 -10.05 8.99 8.38
C LYS A 37 -9.52 7.71 9.02
N ILE A 38 -8.25 7.42 8.77
CA ILE A 38 -7.50 6.32 9.38
C ILE A 38 -6.45 6.94 10.29
N GLU A 39 -6.45 6.49 11.54
CA GLU A 39 -5.58 6.99 12.58
C GLU A 39 -4.41 6.02 12.81
N GLU A 40 -3.35 6.50 13.45
CA GLU A 40 -2.30 5.63 13.96
C GLU A 40 -2.85 4.56 14.91
N GLY A 41 -2.37 3.33 14.75
CA GLY A 41 -2.83 2.15 15.48
C GLY A 41 -3.99 1.41 14.80
N ASP A 42 -4.71 2.03 13.86
CA ASP A 42 -5.84 1.42 13.17
C ASP A 42 -5.41 0.25 12.27
N THR A 43 -6.25 -0.79 12.24
CA THR A 43 -6.14 -1.89 11.27
C THR A 43 -7.31 -1.83 10.28
N VAL A 44 -7.02 -1.54 9.03
CA VAL A 44 -7.99 -1.58 7.93
C VAL A 44 -8.16 -3.02 7.44
N ILE A 45 -9.42 -3.46 7.33
CA ILE A 45 -9.81 -4.82 7.01
C ILE A 45 -10.68 -4.78 5.75
N THR A 46 -10.20 -5.45 4.70
CA THR A 46 -10.95 -5.62 3.44
C THR A 46 -11.53 -7.03 3.39
N GLU A 47 -12.83 -7.11 3.15
CA GLU A 47 -13.53 -8.37 3.00
C GLU A 47 -13.33 -9.01 1.61
N LYS A 48 -14.01 -10.13 1.39
CA LYS A 48 -14.06 -10.79 0.07
C LYS A 48 -14.61 -9.82 -0.98
N ARG A 49 -13.93 -9.76 -2.13
CA ARG A 49 -14.22 -8.82 -3.23
C ARG A 49 -14.08 -7.33 -2.86
N THR A 50 -13.46 -7.01 -1.72
CA THR A 50 -13.23 -5.61 -1.33
C THR A 50 -11.90 -5.08 -1.83
N TYR A 51 -11.93 -3.94 -2.53
CA TYR A 51 -10.75 -3.10 -2.73
C TYR A 51 -10.93 -1.77 -2.00
N ALA A 52 -9.84 -1.23 -1.45
CA ALA A 52 -9.86 0.08 -0.82
C ALA A 52 -8.57 0.83 -1.12
N ARG A 53 -8.67 2.13 -1.40
CA ARG A 53 -7.52 3.01 -1.59
C ARG A 53 -7.42 4.01 -0.45
N LEU A 54 -6.30 3.98 0.25
CA LEU A 54 -5.90 4.92 1.27
C LEU A 54 -4.94 5.95 0.66
N LYS A 55 -5.13 7.22 0.98
CA LYS A 55 -4.20 8.30 0.65
C LYS A 55 -3.66 8.90 1.93
N PHE A 56 -2.35 8.88 2.10
CA PHE A 56 -1.67 9.40 3.28
C PHE A 56 -1.29 10.87 3.12
N HIS A 57 -0.98 11.54 4.23
CA HIS A 57 -0.64 12.97 4.22
C HIS A 57 0.68 13.30 3.51
N ASP A 58 1.60 12.34 3.39
CA ASP A 58 2.85 12.50 2.61
C ASP A 58 2.63 12.35 1.09
N GLY A 59 1.38 12.13 0.67
CA GLY A 59 0.99 11.91 -0.72
C GLY A 59 1.17 10.47 -1.19
N SER A 60 1.57 9.53 -0.32
CA SER A 60 1.58 8.10 -0.67
C SER A 60 0.17 7.55 -0.80
N GLU A 61 0.03 6.52 -1.65
CA GLU A 61 -1.22 5.81 -1.84
C GLU A 61 -1.02 4.32 -1.61
N VAL A 62 -1.90 3.70 -0.82
CA VAL A 62 -1.95 2.26 -0.62
C VAL A 62 -3.30 1.75 -1.08
N THR A 63 -3.30 0.86 -2.07
CA THR A 63 -4.50 0.16 -2.52
C THR A 63 -4.48 -1.27 -2.00
N LEU A 64 -5.43 -1.60 -1.14
CA LEU A 64 -5.60 -2.93 -0.56
C LEU A 64 -6.41 -3.83 -1.50
N LYS A 65 -5.96 -5.08 -1.64
CA LYS A 65 -6.67 -6.17 -2.33
C LYS A 65 -7.72 -6.80 -1.40
N PRO A 66 -8.63 -7.62 -1.92
CA PRO A 66 -9.54 -8.41 -1.10
C PRO A 66 -8.82 -9.25 -0.04
N ASN A 67 -9.51 -9.49 1.07
CA ASN A 67 -9.04 -10.32 2.19
C ASN A 67 -7.77 -9.82 2.89
N SER A 68 -7.46 -8.53 2.79
CA SER A 68 -6.27 -7.93 3.39
C SER A 68 -6.54 -7.36 4.79
N GLN A 69 -5.52 -7.44 5.64
CA GLN A 69 -5.44 -6.72 6.91
C GLN A 69 -4.17 -5.88 6.92
N PHE A 70 -4.35 -4.57 7.06
CA PHE A 70 -3.30 -3.59 6.96
C PHE A 70 -3.36 -2.64 8.15
N LYS A 71 -2.28 -2.54 8.91
CA LYS A 71 -2.19 -1.68 10.08
C LYS A 71 -1.28 -0.49 9.81
N VAL A 72 -1.74 0.69 10.20
CA VAL A 72 -0.90 1.88 10.31
C VAL A 72 -0.31 1.86 11.73
N GLU A 73 0.96 1.53 11.89
CA GLU A 73 1.55 1.46 13.23
C GLU A 73 1.99 2.82 13.74
N ALA A 74 2.64 3.61 12.88
CA ALA A 74 3.04 4.98 13.15
C ALA A 74 3.16 5.73 11.82
N PHE A 75 2.76 6.99 11.81
CA PHE A 75 2.81 7.86 10.66
C PHE A 75 3.02 9.32 11.07
N SER A 76 4.25 9.81 10.92
CA SER A 76 4.62 11.21 11.14
C SER A 76 5.16 11.80 9.86
N PHE A 77 4.59 12.93 9.44
CA PHE A 77 5.03 13.65 8.27
C PHE A 77 5.03 15.15 8.56
N ASP A 78 6.21 15.76 8.51
CA ASP A 78 6.36 17.21 8.66
C ASP A 78 7.16 17.76 7.48
N LYS A 79 6.53 18.62 6.67
CA LYS A 79 7.16 19.19 5.47
C LYS A 79 8.46 19.93 5.79
N GLU A 80 8.54 20.58 6.95
CA GLU A 80 9.68 21.41 7.39
C GLU A 80 10.70 20.62 8.20
N LYS A 81 10.31 19.47 8.76
CA LYS A 81 11.21 18.61 9.58
C LYS A 81 11.33 17.18 9.02
N PRO A 82 11.88 16.98 7.80
CA PRO A 82 12.00 15.65 7.20
C PRO A 82 12.79 14.62 8.03
N LYS A 83 13.65 15.06 8.96
CA LYS A 83 14.40 14.18 9.86
C LYS A 83 13.51 13.38 10.82
N ASN A 84 12.29 13.86 11.07
CA ASN A 84 11.32 13.23 11.96
C ASN A 84 10.25 12.44 11.19
N ASP A 85 10.32 12.42 9.84
CA ASP A 85 9.38 11.67 9.01
C ASP A 85 9.48 10.17 9.35
N SER A 86 8.32 9.52 9.50
CA SER A 86 8.22 8.10 9.79
C SER A 86 6.93 7.52 9.25
N ALA A 87 7.01 6.41 8.54
CA ALA A 87 5.90 5.63 8.04
C ALA A 87 6.16 4.15 8.37
N SER A 88 5.68 3.71 9.54
CA SER A 88 5.68 2.30 9.94
C SER A 88 4.32 1.71 9.62
N LEU A 89 4.28 0.90 8.56
CA LEU A 89 3.10 0.25 8.04
C LEU A 89 3.25 -1.26 8.19
N ASN A 90 2.15 -2.00 8.35
CA ASN A 90 2.21 -3.44 8.57
C ASN A 90 1.13 -4.17 7.77
N LEU A 91 1.56 -4.96 6.78
CA LEU A 91 0.70 -5.88 6.04
C LEU A 91 0.67 -7.22 6.78
N ILE A 92 -0.42 -7.45 7.50
CA ILE A 92 -0.61 -8.65 8.33
C ILE A 92 -0.95 -9.85 7.44
N LYS A 93 -1.82 -9.65 6.44
CA LYS A 93 -2.19 -10.66 5.42
C LYS A 93 -2.83 -10.02 4.19
N GLY A 94 -2.92 -10.79 3.11
CA GLY A 94 -3.54 -10.37 1.85
C GLY A 94 -2.55 -9.59 1.01
N GLY A 95 -2.98 -8.57 0.29
CA GLY A 95 -2.03 -7.81 -0.53
C GLY A 95 -2.40 -6.37 -0.78
N LEU A 96 -1.42 -5.65 -1.29
CA LEU A 96 -1.52 -4.24 -1.57
C LEU A 96 -0.66 -3.87 -2.78
N ARG A 97 -1.01 -2.74 -3.39
CA ARG A 97 -0.10 -1.92 -4.19
C ARG A 97 0.17 -0.66 -3.41
N THR A 98 1.41 -0.22 -3.38
CA THR A 98 1.77 1.08 -2.82
C THR A 98 2.54 1.94 -3.81
N ILE A 99 2.23 3.22 -3.80
CA ILE A 99 2.96 4.29 -4.48
C ILE A 99 3.52 5.17 -3.36
N THR A 100 4.84 5.15 -3.16
CA THR A 100 5.46 5.87 -2.05
C THR A 100 5.39 7.38 -2.25
N GLY A 101 5.15 8.10 -1.15
CA GLY A 101 5.03 9.55 -1.09
C GLY A 101 6.36 10.22 -0.77
N GLN A 102 6.29 11.39 -0.15
CA GLN A 102 7.48 12.17 0.18
C GLN A 102 8.39 11.46 1.19
N ILE A 103 7.86 10.77 2.20
CA ILE A 103 8.66 10.09 3.23
C ILE A 103 9.60 9.09 2.56
N GLY A 104 9.09 8.25 1.65
CA GLY A 104 9.89 7.26 0.92
C GLY A 104 10.88 7.86 -0.08
N LYS A 105 10.82 9.16 -0.39
CA LYS A 105 11.70 9.85 -1.35
C LYS A 105 12.77 10.70 -0.68
N ARG A 106 12.41 11.40 0.40
CA ARG A 106 13.24 12.42 1.07
C ARG A 106 13.66 12.07 2.49
N GLY A 107 12.98 11.09 3.11
CA GLY A 107 13.31 10.61 4.44
C GLY A 107 14.68 9.93 4.47
N ASN A 108 15.14 9.61 5.67
CA ASN A 108 16.26 8.69 5.81
C ASN A 108 15.87 7.30 5.29
N GLN A 109 16.86 6.43 5.05
CA GLN A 109 16.64 5.12 4.46
C GLN A 109 15.68 4.22 5.27
N ASP A 110 15.50 4.52 6.56
CA ASP A 110 14.65 3.78 7.50
C ASP A 110 13.29 4.46 7.78
N SER A 111 13.02 5.62 7.16
CA SER A 111 11.81 6.41 7.46
C SER A 111 10.55 5.74 6.93
N TYR A 112 10.66 4.91 5.90
CA TYR A 112 9.55 4.10 5.41
C TYR A 112 9.83 2.63 5.66
N ARG A 113 8.92 1.98 6.39
CA ARG A 113 9.00 0.57 6.76
C ARG A 113 7.65 -0.09 6.52
N MET A 114 7.56 -0.94 5.51
CA MET A 114 6.44 -1.87 5.35
C MET A 114 6.82 -3.20 5.96
N LYS A 115 6.29 -3.47 7.15
CA LYS A 115 6.46 -4.73 7.87
C LYS A 115 5.48 -5.78 7.36
N THR A 116 5.91 -7.03 7.44
CA THR A 116 5.10 -8.22 7.21
C THR A 116 5.57 -9.28 8.20
N PRO A 117 4.83 -10.38 8.38
CA PRO A 117 5.30 -11.48 9.22
C PRO A 117 6.56 -12.17 8.70
N ALA A 118 6.97 -11.98 7.44
CA ALA A 118 8.15 -12.63 6.86
C ALA A 118 9.36 -11.71 6.70
N ALA A 119 9.16 -10.41 6.52
CA ALA A 119 10.23 -9.45 6.25
C ALA A 119 9.79 -7.99 6.50
N THR A 120 10.77 -7.10 6.56
CA THR A 120 10.57 -5.65 6.48
C THR A 120 11.04 -5.14 5.13
N ILE A 121 10.26 -4.23 4.54
CA ILE A 121 10.52 -3.64 3.23
C ILE A 121 10.79 -2.14 3.42
N GLY A 122 12.01 -1.72 3.11
CA GLY A 122 12.40 -0.33 2.94
C GLY A 122 12.30 0.09 1.46
N VAL A 123 12.17 1.38 1.22
CA VAL A 123 11.95 1.92 -0.14
C VAL A 123 12.81 3.16 -0.39
N ARG A 124 13.03 3.46 -1.67
CA ARG A 124 13.54 4.74 -2.13
C ARG A 124 12.77 5.17 -3.38
N GLY A 125 11.66 5.87 -3.17
CA GLY A 125 10.78 6.36 -4.24
C GLY A 125 10.30 5.23 -5.17
N THR A 126 9.39 4.39 -4.67
CA THR A 126 9.08 3.10 -5.27
C THR A 126 7.58 2.92 -5.53
N ILE A 127 7.26 2.19 -6.60
CA ILE A 127 5.94 1.59 -6.80
C ILE A 127 6.12 0.08 -6.76
N TYR A 128 5.46 -0.60 -5.82
CA TYR A 128 5.53 -2.05 -5.70
C TYR A 128 4.22 -2.67 -5.23
N ASP A 129 4.06 -3.94 -5.59
CA ASP A 129 3.03 -4.82 -5.07
C ASP A 129 3.63 -5.71 -4.00
N ALA A 130 2.88 -5.93 -2.92
CA ALA A 130 3.19 -6.93 -1.91
C ALA A 130 1.97 -7.79 -1.66
N HIS A 131 2.17 -9.10 -1.52
CA HIS A 131 1.13 -10.04 -1.14
C HIS A 131 1.70 -11.03 -0.13
N PHE A 132 1.12 -11.05 1.06
CA PHE A 132 1.47 -12.01 2.10
C PHE A 132 0.40 -13.10 2.20
N CYS A 133 0.78 -14.29 1.73
CA CYS A 133 -0.01 -15.51 1.79
C CYS A 133 0.18 -16.18 3.15
N LEU A 134 -0.85 -16.11 3.98
CA LEU A 134 -0.91 -16.81 5.27
C LEU A 134 -1.67 -18.14 5.10
N GLY A 135 -1.02 -19.27 5.36
CA GLY A 135 -1.59 -20.60 5.12
C GLY A 135 -2.18 -20.69 3.70
N ASP A 136 -3.40 -21.18 3.58
CA ASP A 136 -4.05 -21.43 2.28
C ASP A 136 -4.77 -20.19 1.70
N SER A 137 -4.53 -18.99 2.25
CA SER A 137 -5.22 -17.75 1.83
C SER A 137 -4.99 -17.36 0.37
N CYS A 138 -4.00 -17.95 -0.30
CA CYS A 138 -3.69 -17.73 -1.71
C CYS A 138 -3.95 -18.97 -2.59
N GLY A 139 -4.77 -19.93 -2.12
CA GLY A 139 -5.07 -21.14 -2.87
C GLY A 139 -3.83 -22.00 -3.09
N ALA A 140 -3.45 -22.26 -4.34
CA ALA A 140 -2.31 -23.12 -4.69
C ALA A 140 -0.93 -22.45 -4.52
N ILE A 141 -0.88 -21.14 -4.22
CA ILE A 141 0.38 -20.42 -4.03
C ILE A 141 0.92 -20.72 -2.63
N LYS A 142 2.22 -21.03 -2.55
CA LYS A 142 2.89 -21.35 -1.28
C LYS A 142 2.76 -20.18 -0.28
N PRO A 143 2.61 -20.46 1.03
CA PRO A 143 2.64 -19.41 2.04
C PRO A 143 3.94 -18.62 2.01
N GLY A 144 3.86 -17.32 2.26
CA GLY A 144 5.00 -16.41 2.26
C GLY A 144 4.69 -15.06 1.66
N LEU A 145 5.70 -14.21 1.59
CA LEU A 145 5.63 -12.87 1.04
C LEU A 145 6.10 -12.87 -0.41
N TYR A 146 5.27 -12.33 -1.30
CA TYR A 146 5.58 -12.08 -2.70
C TYR A 146 5.64 -10.59 -2.96
N LEU A 147 6.68 -10.14 -3.66
CA LEU A 147 6.82 -8.75 -4.11
C LEU A 147 7.01 -8.65 -5.62
N ALA A 148 6.47 -7.59 -6.21
CA ALA A 148 6.76 -7.17 -7.57
C ALA A 148 7.07 -5.67 -7.60
N VAL A 149 8.26 -5.29 -8.05
CA VAL A 149 8.68 -3.88 -8.11
C VAL A 149 8.40 -3.34 -9.50
N SER A 150 7.55 -2.32 -9.59
CA SER A 150 7.18 -1.69 -10.86
C SER A 150 8.02 -0.46 -11.18
N ASN A 151 8.47 0.28 -10.15
CA ASN A 151 9.32 1.45 -10.30
C ASN A 151 10.22 1.63 -9.06
N GLY A 152 11.42 2.17 -9.24
CA GLY A 152 12.37 2.41 -8.16
C GLY A 152 13.06 1.13 -7.67
N SER A 153 13.36 1.08 -6.38
CA SER A 153 13.93 -0.10 -5.73
C SER A 153 13.39 -0.30 -4.31
N VAL A 154 13.31 -1.54 -3.88
CA VAL A 154 13.09 -1.89 -2.47
C VAL A 154 14.31 -2.54 -1.87
N VAL A 155 14.43 -2.44 -0.55
CA VAL A 155 15.37 -3.20 0.26
C VAL A 155 14.56 -4.10 1.17
N ILE A 156 14.79 -5.41 1.09
CA ILE A 156 14.09 -6.40 1.88
C ILE A 156 15.04 -6.91 2.95
N THR A 157 14.61 -6.84 4.20
CA THR A 157 15.38 -7.31 5.36
C THR A 157 14.58 -8.34 6.15
N ASN A 158 15.17 -9.50 6.43
CA ASN A 158 14.63 -10.48 7.38
C ASN A 158 15.70 -10.94 8.38
N SER A 159 15.32 -11.79 9.34
CA SER A 159 16.08 -12.09 10.56
C SER A 159 16.95 -13.35 10.47
N GLU A 160 17.24 -13.87 9.29
CA GLU A 160 18.20 -14.95 9.12
C GLU A 160 19.59 -14.50 9.63
N GLY A 161 20.19 -15.25 10.58
CA GLY A 161 21.63 -15.36 10.94
C GLY A 161 22.46 -14.08 11.21
N SER A 162 22.29 -13.05 10.40
CA SER A 162 22.66 -11.65 10.54
C SER A 162 21.92 -10.90 9.42
N GLN A 163 20.83 -10.20 9.74
CA GLN A 163 19.98 -9.41 8.84
C GLN A 163 20.27 -9.54 7.33
N THR A 164 19.77 -10.60 6.68
CA THR A 164 19.91 -10.72 5.22
C THR A 164 19.18 -9.56 4.56
N THR A 165 19.93 -8.79 3.76
CA THR A 165 19.43 -7.63 3.04
C THR A 165 19.50 -7.88 1.54
N LEU A 166 18.34 -7.87 0.87
CA LEU A 166 18.26 -8.02 -0.59
C LEU A 166 17.72 -6.73 -1.22
N GLN A 167 18.51 -6.13 -2.11
CA GLN A 167 18.05 -5.03 -2.95
C GLN A 167 17.37 -5.56 -4.21
N VAL A 168 16.20 -5.00 -4.52
CA VAL A 168 15.35 -5.41 -5.65
C VAL A 168 14.97 -4.17 -6.45
N LYS A 169 15.19 -4.22 -7.76
CA LYS A 169 14.93 -3.11 -8.69
C LYS A 169 13.63 -3.34 -9.48
N ALA A 170 13.16 -2.27 -10.13
CA ALA A 170 12.03 -2.34 -11.06
C ALA A 170 12.19 -3.49 -12.07
N GLY A 171 11.09 -4.22 -12.31
CA GLY A 171 11.05 -5.40 -13.17
C GLY A 171 11.40 -6.71 -12.46
N GLN A 172 11.86 -6.68 -11.21
CA GLN A 172 12.18 -7.88 -10.44
C GLN A 172 11.05 -8.29 -9.49
N TYR A 173 11.06 -9.59 -9.16
CA TYR A 173 10.09 -10.24 -8.30
C TYR A 173 10.84 -10.98 -7.18
N VAL A 174 10.27 -11.00 -5.97
CA VAL A 174 10.89 -11.67 -4.82
C VAL A 174 9.88 -12.51 -4.08
N TYR A 175 10.35 -13.64 -3.57
CA TYR A 175 9.66 -14.48 -2.61
C TYR A 175 10.45 -14.54 -1.30
N VAL A 176 9.76 -14.39 -0.17
CA VAL A 176 10.30 -14.61 1.18
C VAL A 176 9.39 -15.59 1.90
N GLN A 177 9.92 -16.78 2.19
CA GLN A 177 9.13 -17.85 2.80
C GLN A 177 8.77 -17.52 4.25
N ASN A 178 9.73 -17.07 5.04
CA ASN A 178 9.59 -16.82 6.47
C ASN A 178 10.73 -15.88 6.95
N PRO A 179 10.71 -15.43 8.23
CA PRO A 179 11.74 -14.52 8.77
C PRO A 179 13.17 -15.03 8.77
N VAL A 180 13.40 -16.34 8.70
CA VAL A 180 14.73 -16.97 8.89
C VAL A 180 15.26 -17.65 7.63
N THR A 181 14.57 -17.51 6.49
CA THR A 181 15.01 -18.05 5.19
C THR A 181 15.33 -16.89 4.26
N PRO A 182 16.50 -16.85 3.61
CA PRO A 182 16.91 -15.70 2.81
C PRO A 182 15.90 -15.39 1.69
N PRO A 183 15.63 -14.11 1.39
CA PRO A 183 14.80 -13.72 0.25
C PRO A 183 15.37 -14.23 -1.08
N VAL A 184 14.50 -14.72 -1.97
CA VAL A 184 14.91 -15.22 -3.29
C VAL A 184 14.27 -14.42 -4.42
N VAL A 185 15.07 -14.06 -5.43
CA VAL A 185 14.55 -13.43 -6.65
C VAL A 185 13.87 -14.49 -7.51
N LEU A 186 12.63 -14.21 -7.95
CA LEU A 186 11.90 -15.08 -8.86
C LEU A 186 12.19 -14.69 -10.32
N PRO A 187 12.36 -15.66 -11.23
CA PRO A 187 12.61 -15.39 -12.65
C PRO A 187 11.36 -14.89 -13.39
N VAL A 188 10.17 -15.16 -12.84
CA VAL A 188 8.87 -14.81 -13.44
C VAL A 188 7.96 -14.17 -12.40
N LYS A 189 7.04 -13.32 -12.89
CA LYS A 189 6.03 -12.70 -12.05
C LYS A 189 5.11 -13.77 -11.46
N PRO A 190 4.89 -13.81 -10.14
CA PRO A 190 3.92 -14.72 -9.55
C PRO A 190 2.49 -14.37 -10.01
N ASP A 191 1.63 -15.38 -10.16
CA ASP A 191 0.22 -15.23 -10.56
C ASP A 191 -0.65 -14.66 -9.43
N LEU A 192 -0.37 -13.42 -9.06
CA LEU A 192 -1.06 -12.67 -8.03
C LEU A 192 -1.63 -11.39 -8.64
N PRO A 193 -2.71 -11.49 -9.44
CA PRO A 193 -3.21 -10.37 -10.22
C PRO A 193 -3.61 -9.19 -9.34
N PHE A 194 -3.32 -7.98 -9.81
CA PHE A 194 -3.72 -6.72 -9.20
C PHE A 194 -4.61 -5.95 -10.17
N ASN A 195 -5.90 -6.30 -10.17
CA ASN A 195 -6.89 -5.75 -11.08
C ASN A 195 -8.03 -5.12 -10.26
N PRO A 196 -7.81 -3.94 -9.65
CA PRO A 196 -8.89 -3.24 -8.96
C PRO A 196 -9.99 -2.85 -9.96
N PRO A 197 -11.26 -2.81 -9.54
CA PRO A 197 -12.33 -2.30 -10.39
C PRO A 197 -12.10 -0.83 -10.75
N PRO A 198 -12.72 -0.29 -11.83
CA PRO A 198 -12.54 1.10 -12.23
C PRO A 198 -12.78 2.12 -11.11
N SER A 199 -13.75 1.86 -10.23
CA SER A 199 -14.05 2.69 -9.06
C SER A 199 -12.90 2.83 -8.07
N VAL A 200 -11.93 1.92 -8.08
CA VAL A 200 -10.73 1.98 -7.22
C VAL A 200 -9.46 2.18 -8.03
N GLY A 201 -9.43 1.75 -9.30
CA GLY A 201 -8.27 1.85 -10.20
C GLY A 201 -8.15 3.20 -10.93
N ALA A 202 -9.26 3.91 -11.15
CA ALA A 202 -9.26 5.20 -11.84
C ALA A 202 -8.67 6.32 -10.95
N ASN A 203 -7.34 6.41 -10.94
CA ASN A 203 -6.53 7.61 -10.74
C ASN A 203 -5.08 7.19 -10.46
N ALA A 204 -4.34 6.74 -11.47
CA ALA A 204 -2.87 6.67 -11.45
C ALA A 204 -2.28 7.26 -12.73
N SER A 205 -3.02 8.15 -13.38
CA SER A 205 -2.57 8.97 -14.50
C SER A 205 -3.10 10.37 -14.29
N GLY A 206 -2.18 11.32 -14.09
CA GLY A 206 -2.50 12.73 -14.08
C GLY A 206 -3.22 13.11 -15.38
N LYS A 207 -4.23 13.96 -15.25
CA LYS A 207 -4.76 14.73 -16.37
C LYS A 207 -3.61 15.49 -17.04
N SER A 208 -3.33 15.19 -18.30
CA SER A 208 -2.85 16.22 -19.21
C SER A 208 -4.09 16.87 -19.82
N GLY A 209 -4.36 18.10 -19.39
CA GLY A 209 -5.29 18.97 -20.07
C GLY A 209 -4.62 19.47 -21.36
N GLY A 210 -5.23 19.14 -22.49
CA GLY A 210 -4.90 19.69 -23.80
C GLY A 210 -6.16 20.23 -24.44
N ASN A 211 -6.34 21.54 -24.34
CA ASN A 211 -7.32 22.33 -25.07
C ASN A 211 -6.96 22.35 -26.56
N GLN A 212 -7.88 21.95 -27.45
CA GLN A 212 -7.91 22.41 -28.84
C GLN A 212 -9.37 22.64 -29.25
N GLY A 213 -9.73 23.91 -29.34
CA GLY A 213 -10.88 24.36 -30.09
C GLY A 213 -10.68 24.20 -31.59
N GLY A 214 -11.79 24.07 -32.30
CA GLY A 214 -11.84 24.06 -33.76
C GLY A 214 -13.28 23.86 -34.18
N GLY A 215 -14.02 24.97 -34.32
CA GLY A 215 -15.43 24.96 -34.68
C GLY A 215 -15.67 24.39 -36.08
N ARG A 216 -16.89 23.89 -36.28
CA ARG A 216 -17.58 23.94 -37.57
C ARG A 216 -19.09 23.91 -37.34
N SER A 217 -19.70 24.90 -37.97
CA SER A 217 -21.10 25.28 -38.05
C SER A 217 -21.98 24.25 -38.76
N MET A 218 -23.26 24.18 -38.31
CA MET A 218 -24.50 23.97 -39.11
C MET A 218 -24.69 22.58 -39.76
N ASP A 219 -25.87 21.95 -39.82
CA ASP A 219 -27.24 22.45 -39.98
C ASP A 219 -28.30 21.52 -39.33
N CYS A 220 -29.45 22.10 -39.01
CA CYS A 220 -30.69 21.39 -38.68
C CYS A 220 -31.40 20.96 -39.98
N GLU A 221 -31.95 19.75 -40.02
CA GLU A 221 -33.07 19.46 -40.93
C GLU A 221 -34.06 18.49 -40.27
N VAL A 222 -35.29 18.99 -40.11
CA VAL A 222 -36.49 18.23 -39.79
C VAL A 222 -37.21 17.97 -41.11
N ARG A 223 -37.55 16.71 -41.38
CA ARG A 223 -38.63 16.33 -42.30
C ARG A 223 -39.47 15.26 -41.63
#